data_AF-A0A2V9KPA4-F1
#
_entry.id   AF-A0A2V9KPA4-F1
#
_cell.length_a   1.000
_cell.length_b   1.000
_cell.length_c   1.000
_cell.angle_alpha   90.00
_cell.angle_beta   90.00
_cell.angle_gamma   90.00
#
_symmetry.space_group_name_H-M   'P 1'
#
loop_
_entity.id
_entity.type
_entity.pdbx_description
1 polymer ?
#
loop_
_entity_poly.entity_id
_entity_poly.type
_entity_poly.pdbx_seq_one_letter_code
_entity_poly.pdbx_strand_id
1 'polypeptide(L)'
;MWHVRSSENGFSLVELLIVVAIILIIAGIAIPDLLRSRISANQASAVGSIRTMITGENTYAATYGTGYSVTLAQLDGPSTITSDINNAQVIDSVLGSGQKSGYFFYYVSCPATPGPNNGSMTNGTCAVQVYNYQISANATGGCGTGYGMCYYAESTGVVRGSLTAYAGPADSPIGG
;
A
#
# COMPACT_ATOMS: atom_id res chain seq x y z
N MET A 1 41.37 44.91 -35.63
CA MET A 1 41.26 43.81 -34.67
C MET A 1 40.45 44.31 -33.48
N TRP A 2 39.17 43.92 -33.40
CA TRP A 2 38.28 44.34 -32.30
C TRP A 2 38.42 43.36 -31.14
N HIS A 3 38.79 43.84 -29.96
CA HIS A 3 38.74 43.06 -28.73
C HIS A 3 37.30 43.03 -28.22
N VAL A 4 36.62 41.88 -28.35
CA VAL A 4 35.37 41.62 -27.64
C VAL A 4 35.72 41.34 -26.18
N ARG A 5 35.36 42.27 -25.29
CA ARG A 5 35.49 42.08 -23.84
C ARG A 5 34.18 41.47 -23.34
N SER A 6 34.23 40.20 -22.97
CA SER A 6 33.10 39.54 -22.31
C SER A 6 32.97 40.10 -20.90
N SER A 7 31.85 40.77 -20.59
CA SER A 7 31.51 41.19 -19.23
C SER A 7 31.03 39.98 -18.45
N GLU A 8 31.91 39.39 -17.66
CA GLU A 8 31.51 38.38 -16.67
C GLU A 8 30.78 39.09 -15.52
N ASN A 9 29.45 39.04 -15.54
CA ASN A 9 28.64 39.49 -14.41
C ASN A 9 28.70 38.41 -13.32
N GLY A 10 29.56 38.60 -12.33
CA GLY A 10 29.65 37.74 -11.15
C GLY A 10 28.46 37.94 -10.21
N PHE A 11 27.93 36.85 -9.66
CA PHE A 11 26.86 36.85 -8.66
C PHE A 11 27.37 37.47 -7.34
N SER A 12 26.63 38.39 -6.72
CA SER A 12 26.99 38.92 -5.41
C SER A 12 26.72 37.90 -4.31
N LEU A 13 27.60 37.83 -3.30
CA LEU A 13 27.37 37.04 -2.09
C LEU A 13 26.06 37.42 -1.39
N VAL A 14 25.69 38.71 -1.41
CA VAL A 14 24.44 39.19 -0.81
C VAL A 14 23.23 38.68 -1.59
N GLU A 15 23.31 38.63 -2.92
CA GLU A 15 22.25 38.10 -3.78
C GLU A 15 22.03 36.60 -3.50
N LEU A 16 23.11 35.83 -3.34
CA LEU A 16 23.02 34.42 -3.00
C LEU A 16 22.40 34.21 -1.61
N LEU A 17 22.74 35.03 -0.63
CA LEU A 17 22.22 34.92 0.74
C LEU A 17 20.71 35.16 0.81
N ILE A 18 20.18 36.15 0.07
CA ILE A 18 18.74 36.43 0.03
C ILE A 18 17.99 35.27 -0.64
N VAL A 19 18.55 34.72 -1.73
CA VAL A 19 17.94 33.57 -2.41
C VAL A 19 17.84 32.36 -1.49
N VAL A 20 18.93 32.02 -0.78
CA VAL A 20 18.93 30.91 0.17
C VAL A 20 17.94 31.17 1.31
N ALA A 21 17.87 32.40 1.83
CA ALA A 21 16.92 32.75 2.90
C ALA A 21 15.46 32.51 2.46
N ILE A 22 15.08 32.92 1.25
CA ILE A 22 13.71 32.72 0.75
C ILE A 22 13.42 31.23 0.52
N ILE A 23 14.36 30.47 -0.06
CA ILE A 23 14.21 29.02 -0.24
C ILE A 23 13.99 28.32 1.10
N LEU A 24 14.73 28.70 2.15
CA LEU A 24 14.59 28.11 3.48
C LEU A 24 13.22 28.41 4.12
N ILE A 25 12.66 29.60 3.90
CA ILE A 25 11.31 29.95 4.37
C ILE A 25 10.26 29.07 3.68
N ILE A 26 10.33 28.95 2.35
CA ILE A 26 9.39 28.12 1.57
C ILE A 26 9.52 26.65 1.97
N ALA A 27 10.75 26.14 2.06
CA ALA A 27 11.02 24.76 2.44
C ALA A 27 10.47 24.43 3.84
N GLY A 28 10.58 25.35 4.80
CA GLY A 28 10.07 25.17 6.15
C GLY A 28 8.56 24.94 6.22
N ILE A 29 7.78 25.55 5.32
CA ILE A 29 6.32 25.38 5.24
C ILE A 29 5.97 24.16 4.37
N ALA A 30 6.66 23.99 3.25
CA ALA A 30 6.32 22.99 2.24
C ALA A 30 6.66 21.55 2.67
N ILE A 31 7.78 21.32 3.37
CA ILE A 31 8.21 19.97 3.77
C ILE A 31 7.19 19.25 4.66
N PRO A 32 6.69 19.82 5.78
CA PRO A 32 5.75 19.11 6.65
C PRO A 32 4.41 18.82 5.94
N ASP A 33 3.97 19.71 5.05
CA ASP A 33 2.76 19.50 4.25
C ASP A 33 2.95 18.38 3.21
N LEU A 34 4.10 18.37 2.52
CA LEU A 34 4.47 17.31 1.58
C LEU A 34 4.51 15.94 2.26
N LEU A 35 5.03 15.85 3.48
CA LEU A 35 5.05 14.59 4.24
C LEU A 35 3.64 14.09 4.55
N ARG A 36 2.74 14.97 5.01
CA ARG A 36 1.33 14.63 5.27
C ARG A 36 0.60 14.21 4.01
N SER A 37 0.81 14.92 2.90
CA SER A 37 0.24 14.59 1.59
C SER A 37 0.68 13.19 1.13
N ARG A 38 1.97 12.86 1.29
CA ARG A 38 2.49 11.52 0.98
C ARG A 38 1.86 10.43 1.85
N ILE A 39 1.68 10.65 3.15
CA ILE A 39 1.02 9.71 4.04
C ILE A 39 -0.44 9.47 3.61
N SER A 40 -1.18 10.53 3.29
CA SER A 40 -2.55 10.42 2.78
C SER A 40 -2.62 9.68 1.45
N ALA A 41 -1.68 9.93 0.53
CA ALA A 41 -1.60 9.21 -0.74
C ALA A 41 -1.31 7.72 -0.53
N ASN A 42 -0.42 7.39 0.41
CA ASN A 42 -0.11 6.01 0.77
C ASN A 42 -1.32 5.30 1.42
N GLN A 43 -2.07 5.99 2.29
CA GLN A 43 -3.34 5.49 2.84
C GLN A 43 -4.36 5.18 1.74
N ALA A 44 -4.56 6.10 0.79
CA ALA A 44 -5.46 5.88 -0.35
C ALA A 44 -5.00 4.71 -1.22
N SER A 45 -3.69 4.58 -1.47
CA SER A 45 -3.09 3.45 -2.18
C SER A 45 -3.34 2.13 -1.45
N ALA A 46 -3.27 2.11 -0.12
CA ALA A 46 -3.54 0.93 0.69
C ALA A 46 -5.00 0.47 0.56
N VAL A 47 -5.95 1.39 0.71
CA VAL A 47 -7.38 1.09 0.53
C VAL A 47 -7.68 0.64 -0.90
N GLY A 48 -7.10 1.31 -1.90
CA GLY A 48 -7.22 0.90 -3.31
C GLY A 48 -6.67 -0.49 -3.56
N SER A 49 -5.51 -0.82 -3.00
CA SER A 49 -4.88 -2.14 -3.13
C SER A 49 -5.71 -3.24 -2.49
N ILE A 50 -6.32 -2.99 -1.31
CA ILE A 50 -7.28 -3.93 -0.71
C ILE A 50 -8.47 -4.18 -1.64
N ARG A 51 -9.04 -3.13 -2.23
CA ARG A 51 -10.15 -3.26 -3.21
C ARG A 51 -9.73 -4.03 -4.47
N THR A 52 -8.49 -3.84 -4.93
CA THR A 52 -7.91 -4.62 -6.04
C THR A 52 -7.79 -6.10 -5.66
N MET A 53 -7.31 -6.43 -4.45
CA MET A 53 -7.23 -7.81 -3.97
C MET A 53 -8.61 -8.46 -3.87
N ILE A 54 -9.61 -7.76 -3.31
CA ILE A 54 -11.00 -8.24 -3.23
C ILE A 54 -11.54 -8.55 -4.63
N THR A 55 -11.31 -7.64 -5.59
CA THR A 55 -11.72 -7.85 -6.97
C THR A 55 -11.00 -9.06 -7.59
N GLY A 56 -9.69 -9.18 -7.37
CA GLY A 56 -8.89 -10.31 -7.83
C GLY A 56 -9.37 -11.64 -7.26
N GLU A 57 -9.70 -11.70 -5.97
CA GLU A 57 -10.28 -12.88 -5.33
C GLU A 57 -11.63 -13.29 -5.95
N ASN A 58 -12.49 -12.31 -6.24
CA ASN A 58 -13.76 -12.58 -6.91
C ASN A 58 -13.55 -13.12 -8.34
N THR A 59 -12.59 -12.56 -9.08
CA THR A 59 -12.20 -13.07 -10.41
C THR A 59 -11.61 -14.48 -10.32
N TYR A 60 -10.73 -14.74 -9.35
CA TYR A 60 -10.15 -16.06 -9.10
C TYR A 60 -11.24 -17.11 -8.84
N ALA A 61 -12.15 -16.81 -7.90
CA ALA A 61 -13.24 -17.72 -7.53
C ALA A 61 -14.18 -18.01 -8.70
N ALA A 62 -14.52 -17.00 -9.51
CA ALA A 62 -15.34 -17.15 -10.70
C ALA A 62 -14.64 -17.96 -11.81
N THR A 63 -13.31 -17.87 -11.91
CA THR A 63 -12.52 -18.50 -12.97
C THR A 63 -12.25 -19.98 -12.68
N TYR A 64 -11.90 -20.32 -11.45
CA TYR A 64 -11.43 -21.67 -11.10
C TYR A 64 -12.46 -22.53 -10.35
N GLY A 65 -13.52 -21.92 -9.79
CA GLY A 65 -14.61 -22.64 -9.13
C GLY A 65 -14.23 -23.34 -7.81
N THR A 66 -13.01 -23.14 -7.32
CA THR A 66 -12.47 -23.70 -6.06
C THR A 66 -12.67 -22.77 -4.85
N GLY A 67 -13.42 -21.68 -5.03
CA GLY A 67 -13.51 -20.60 -4.06
C GLY A 67 -12.33 -19.65 -4.16
N TYR A 68 -11.92 -19.06 -3.04
CA TYR A 68 -10.85 -18.06 -2.98
C TYR A 68 -9.45 -18.66 -3.01
N SER A 69 -8.43 -17.84 -3.23
CA SER A 69 -7.05 -18.29 -3.27
C SER A 69 -6.54 -18.72 -1.89
N VAL A 70 -5.61 -19.67 -1.82
CA VAL A 70 -4.96 -20.08 -0.57
C VAL A 70 -3.89 -19.08 -0.15
N THR A 71 -3.19 -18.46 -1.09
CA THR A 71 -2.11 -17.50 -0.80
C THR A 71 -2.17 -16.31 -1.75
N LEU A 72 -1.64 -15.16 -1.31
CA LEU A 72 -1.56 -13.97 -2.15
C LEU A 72 -0.81 -14.22 -3.47
N ALA A 73 0.22 -15.08 -3.43
CA ALA A 73 1.01 -15.43 -4.60
C ALA A 73 0.17 -16.10 -5.71
N GLN A 74 -0.93 -16.78 -5.35
CA GLN A 74 -1.82 -17.41 -6.34
C GLN A 74 -2.71 -16.41 -7.07
N LEU A 75 -2.96 -15.23 -6.50
CA LEU A 75 -3.61 -14.13 -7.21
C LEU A 75 -2.67 -13.46 -8.21
N ASP A 76 -1.37 -13.49 -7.93
CA ASP A 76 -0.32 -13.04 -8.84
C ASP A 76 0.09 -14.18 -9.78
N GLY A 77 1.18 -14.01 -10.51
CA GLY A 77 1.83 -15.02 -11.33
C GLY A 77 2.89 -14.35 -12.21
N PRO A 78 4.03 -15.01 -12.50
CA PRO A 78 5.02 -14.44 -13.40
C PRO A 78 4.37 -14.15 -14.76
N SER A 79 4.61 -12.96 -15.33
CA SER A 79 4.01 -12.55 -16.62
C SER A 79 4.48 -13.38 -17.82
N THR A 80 5.44 -14.30 -17.60
CA THR A 80 6.02 -15.19 -18.60
C THR A 80 5.28 -16.50 -18.77
N ILE A 81 4.28 -16.80 -17.93
CA ILE A 81 3.48 -18.03 -18.01
C ILE A 81 2.01 -17.71 -18.30
N THR A 82 1.29 -18.70 -18.81
CA THR A 82 -0.16 -18.64 -18.94
C THR A 82 -0.81 -18.74 -17.56
N SER A 83 -1.89 -18.00 -17.33
CA SER A 83 -2.60 -18.03 -16.05
C SER A 83 -3.17 -19.42 -15.73
N ASP A 84 -3.00 -19.82 -14.48
CA ASP A 84 -3.53 -21.06 -13.91
C ASP A 84 -3.95 -20.86 -12.44
N ILE A 85 -4.50 -21.91 -11.83
CA ILE A 85 -5.01 -21.86 -10.45
C ILE A 85 -3.95 -21.46 -9.40
N ASN A 86 -2.66 -21.63 -9.70
CA ASN A 86 -1.55 -21.25 -8.82
C ASN A 86 -0.90 -19.93 -9.21
N ASN A 87 -1.25 -19.37 -10.38
CA ASN A 87 -0.67 -18.17 -10.96
C ASN A 87 -1.76 -17.42 -11.75
N ALA A 88 -2.76 -16.89 -11.07
CA ALA A 88 -3.95 -16.37 -11.72
C ALA A 88 -3.73 -15.05 -12.48
N GLN A 89 -2.66 -14.31 -12.15
CA GLN A 89 -2.32 -13.03 -12.79
C GLN A 89 -3.47 -12.00 -12.75
N VAL A 90 -4.25 -12.00 -11.67
CA VAL A 90 -5.41 -11.11 -11.47
C VAL A 90 -5.08 -9.84 -10.67
N ILE A 91 -3.88 -9.78 -10.10
CA ILE A 91 -3.29 -8.58 -9.47
C ILE A 91 -1.91 -8.29 -10.06
N ASP A 92 -1.42 -7.06 -9.83
CA ASP A 92 -0.07 -6.65 -10.22
C ASP A 92 0.99 -7.20 -9.23
N SER A 93 2.18 -7.51 -9.74
CA SER A 93 3.24 -8.18 -8.97
C SER A 93 3.81 -7.35 -7.82
N VAL A 94 3.70 -6.00 -7.86
CA VAL A 94 4.05 -5.17 -6.69
C VAL A 94 3.10 -5.48 -5.54
N LEU A 95 1.80 -5.61 -5.82
CA LEU A 95 0.84 -6.00 -4.78
C LEU A 95 0.98 -7.49 -4.41
N GLY A 96 1.26 -8.36 -5.38
CA GLY A 96 1.56 -9.78 -5.17
C GLY A 96 2.75 -10.02 -4.25
N SER A 97 3.73 -9.11 -4.22
CA SER A 97 4.87 -9.15 -3.31
C SER A 97 4.52 -8.89 -1.83
N GLY A 98 3.30 -8.40 -1.55
CA GLY A 98 2.86 -8.05 -0.20
C GLY A 98 3.38 -6.70 0.29
N GLN A 99 3.97 -5.86 -0.56
CA GLN A 99 4.41 -4.51 -0.17
C GLN A 99 4.09 -3.47 -1.24
N LYS A 100 3.39 -2.39 -0.85
CA LYS A 100 3.08 -1.28 -1.76
C LYS A 100 2.89 0.02 -1.01
N SER A 101 3.47 1.11 -1.52
CA SER A 101 3.27 2.47 -1.00
C SER A 101 3.48 2.62 0.53
N GLY A 102 4.47 1.94 1.11
CA GLY A 102 4.75 2.02 2.56
C GLY A 102 3.79 1.22 3.43
N TYR A 103 3.11 0.24 2.85
CA TYR A 103 2.26 -0.73 3.54
C TYR A 103 2.73 -2.16 3.25
N PHE A 104 2.62 -3.00 4.28
CA PHE A 104 2.66 -4.45 4.17
C PHE A 104 1.24 -4.99 4.02
N PHE A 105 1.01 -5.84 3.04
CA PHE A 105 -0.24 -6.54 2.79
C PHE A 105 -0.11 -7.99 3.20
N TYR A 106 -0.99 -8.41 4.10
CA TYR A 106 -1.11 -9.78 4.56
C TYR A 106 -2.44 -10.33 4.07
N TYR A 107 -2.40 -11.54 3.53
CA TYR A 107 -3.56 -12.26 3.02
C TYR A 107 -3.58 -13.65 3.63
N VAL A 108 -4.73 -14.05 4.17
CA VAL A 108 -4.97 -15.44 4.61
C VAL A 108 -6.39 -15.84 4.28
N SER A 109 -6.55 -17.08 3.87
CA SER A 109 -7.83 -17.70 3.53
C SER A 109 -8.37 -18.62 4.62
N CYS A 110 -7.49 -19.23 5.41
CA CYS A 110 -7.86 -20.16 6.48
C CYS A 110 -7.08 -19.79 7.75
N PRO A 111 -7.37 -18.63 8.37
CA PRO A 111 -6.59 -18.14 9.50
C PRO A 111 -6.60 -19.15 10.65
N ALA A 112 -5.42 -19.55 11.12
CA ALA A 112 -5.28 -20.40 12.32
C ALA A 112 -5.74 -19.67 13.60
N THR A 113 -5.71 -18.33 13.58
CA THR A 113 -6.29 -17.44 14.59
C THR A 113 -7.01 -16.30 13.89
N PRO A 114 -8.32 -16.06 14.13
CA PRO A 114 -9.04 -14.95 13.52
C PRO A 114 -8.61 -13.63 14.15
N GLY A 115 -7.99 -12.73 13.39
CA GLY A 115 -7.71 -11.38 13.88
C GLY A 115 -6.41 -10.76 13.37
N PRO A 116 -6.20 -9.46 13.67
CA PRO A 116 -5.14 -8.67 13.08
C PRO A 116 -3.83 -8.88 13.84
N ASN A 117 -3.23 -10.03 13.60
CA ASN A 117 -2.04 -10.45 14.31
C ASN A 117 -0.84 -9.68 13.78
N ASN A 118 -0.42 -8.62 14.49
CA ASN A 118 0.96 -8.12 14.61
C ASN A 118 1.92 -8.31 13.41
N GLY A 119 1.46 -8.05 12.18
CA GLY A 119 2.25 -8.29 10.96
C GLY A 119 2.57 -9.76 10.63
N SER A 120 1.80 -10.72 11.11
CA SER A 120 1.90 -12.15 10.76
C SER A 120 0.52 -12.80 10.74
N MET A 121 -0.11 -12.80 9.56
CA MET A 121 -1.26 -13.64 9.29
C MET A 121 -0.74 -14.92 8.65
N THR A 122 -0.79 -16.03 9.38
CA THR A 122 -0.39 -17.35 8.86
C THR A 122 -1.61 -18.15 8.47
N ASN A 123 -1.53 -18.80 7.32
CA ASN A 123 -2.55 -19.73 6.91
C ASN A 123 -2.45 -21.02 7.75
N GLY A 124 -3.57 -21.47 8.30
CA GLY A 124 -3.69 -22.78 8.94
C GLY A 124 -3.85 -23.88 7.91
N THR A 125 -4.49 -24.99 8.31
CA THR A 125 -4.87 -26.04 7.35
C THR A 125 -6.10 -25.58 6.56
N CYS A 126 -5.92 -25.35 5.26
CA CYS A 126 -7.04 -25.04 4.38
C CYS A 126 -7.82 -26.28 3.95
N ALA A 127 -9.14 -26.11 3.85
CA ALA A 127 -9.99 -27.05 3.14
C ALA A 127 -9.69 -26.99 1.62
N VAL A 128 -10.08 -28.04 0.89
CA VAL A 128 -9.96 -28.11 -0.58
C VAL A 128 -10.69 -26.94 -1.27
N GLN A 129 -11.74 -26.41 -0.64
CA GLN A 129 -12.48 -25.24 -1.09
C GLN A 129 -12.41 -24.13 -0.04
N VAL A 130 -12.05 -22.92 -0.48
CA VAL A 130 -11.87 -21.75 0.38
C VAL A 130 -13.07 -20.82 0.26
N TYR A 131 -13.74 -20.53 1.38
CA TYR A 131 -14.97 -19.72 1.39
C TYR A 131 -14.82 -18.36 2.06
N ASN A 132 -13.68 -18.11 2.70
CA ASN A 132 -13.41 -16.86 3.38
C ASN A 132 -11.95 -16.47 3.17
N TYR A 133 -11.66 -15.19 3.31
CA TYR A 133 -10.33 -14.66 3.40
C TYR A 133 -10.32 -13.38 4.21
N GLN A 134 -9.15 -13.02 4.69
CA GLN A 134 -8.87 -11.81 5.42
C GLN A 134 -7.66 -11.13 4.80
N ILE A 135 -7.75 -9.81 4.68
CA ILE A 135 -6.69 -8.94 4.20
C ILE A 135 -6.37 -7.94 5.30
N SER A 136 -5.10 -7.75 5.62
CA SER A 136 -4.62 -6.68 6.49
C SER A 136 -3.61 -5.84 5.73
N ALA A 137 -3.75 -4.52 5.75
CA ALA A 137 -2.75 -3.59 5.26
C ALA A 137 -2.19 -2.78 6.42
N ASN A 138 -0.90 -2.98 6.72
CA ASN A 138 -0.22 -2.42 7.87
C ASN A 138 0.83 -1.41 7.42
N ALA A 139 0.76 -0.18 7.90
CA ALA A 139 1.77 0.82 7.60
C ALA A 139 3.16 0.35 8.08
N THR A 140 4.18 0.48 7.24
CA THR A 140 5.56 0.00 7.52
C THR A 140 6.18 0.64 8.76
N GLY A 141 5.77 1.87 9.10
CA GLY A 141 6.21 2.57 10.31
C GLY A 141 5.39 2.28 11.57
N GLY A 142 4.42 1.35 11.48
CA GLY A 142 3.48 1.03 12.56
C GLY A 142 2.12 1.72 12.41
N CYS A 143 1.10 1.13 13.03
CA CYS A 143 -0.26 1.68 13.03
C CYS A 143 -0.33 2.90 13.96
N GLY A 144 -0.82 4.03 13.47
CA GLY A 144 -1.07 5.20 14.32
C GLY A 144 0.16 6.03 14.70
N THR A 145 1.35 5.68 14.20
CA THR A 145 2.64 6.32 14.55
C THR A 145 3.00 7.51 13.67
N GLY A 146 2.01 8.18 13.06
CA GLY A 146 2.23 9.24 12.07
C GLY A 146 2.61 8.74 10.68
N TYR A 147 2.73 7.42 10.46
CA TYR A 147 3.01 6.80 9.17
C TYR A 147 1.77 6.34 8.41
N GLY A 148 0.61 6.28 9.08
CA GLY A 148 -0.63 5.86 8.45
C GLY A 148 -1.58 5.16 9.42
N MET A 149 -2.80 4.90 8.93
CA MET A 149 -3.73 4.00 9.58
C MET A 149 -3.40 2.56 9.20
N CYS A 150 -3.92 1.58 9.93
CA CYS A 150 -3.95 0.20 9.47
C CYS A 150 -5.35 -0.15 9.00
N TYR A 151 -5.45 -1.08 8.07
CA TYR A 151 -6.70 -1.46 7.42
C TYR A 151 -6.92 -2.97 7.45
N TYR A 152 -8.19 -3.36 7.51
CA TYR A 152 -8.62 -4.74 7.48
C TYR A 152 -9.81 -4.89 6.54
N ALA A 153 -9.84 -5.98 5.80
CA ALA A 153 -10.99 -6.39 5.04
C ALA A 153 -11.14 -7.91 5.08
N GLU A 154 -12.33 -8.37 4.76
CA GLU A 154 -12.69 -9.78 4.68
C GLU A 154 -13.50 -10.03 3.40
N SER A 155 -13.93 -11.27 3.17
CA SER A 155 -14.66 -11.66 1.95
C SER A 155 -15.97 -10.89 1.71
N THR A 156 -16.49 -10.17 2.71
CA THR A 156 -17.65 -9.28 2.57
C THR A 156 -17.35 -8.02 1.76
N GLY A 157 -16.06 -7.70 1.56
CA GLY A 157 -15.60 -6.51 0.84
C GLY A 157 -15.61 -5.21 1.65
N VAL A 158 -16.05 -5.24 2.91
CA VAL A 158 -16.05 -4.07 3.79
C VAL A 158 -14.62 -3.80 4.27
N VAL A 159 -14.10 -2.61 3.96
CA VAL A 159 -12.81 -2.15 4.47
C VAL A 159 -13.02 -1.40 5.78
N ARG A 160 -12.24 -1.77 6.80
CA ARG A 160 -12.23 -1.19 8.15
C ARG A 160 -10.87 -0.58 8.43
N GLY A 161 -10.81 0.42 9.29
CA GLY A 161 -9.58 1.15 9.60
C GLY A 161 -9.41 1.40 11.09
N SER A 162 -8.15 1.40 11.54
CA SER A 162 -7.78 1.71 12.92
C SER A 162 -6.63 2.71 12.99
N LEU A 163 -6.75 3.67 13.92
CA LEU A 163 -5.78 4.75 14.16
C LEU A 163 -4.76 4.41 15.25
N THR A 164 -4.98 3.37 16.05
CA THR A 164 -4.22 3.13 17.29
C THR A 164 -3.65 1.72 17.40
N ALA A 165 -4.14 0.78 16.58
CA ALA A 165 -3.73 -0.61 16.58
C ALA A 165 -3.86 -1.18 15.17
N TYR A 166 -3.49 -2.46 15.00
CA TYR A 166 -3.83 -3.19 13.80
C TYR A 166 -5.36 -3.28 13.67
N ALA A 167 -5.88 -2.95 12.49
CA ALA A 167 -7.32 -2.96 12.25
C ALA A 167 -7.85 -4.38 12.17
N GLY A 168 -9.04 -4.65 12.70
CA GLY A 168 -9.69 -5.95 12.71
C GLY A 168 -11.19 -5.86 12.40
N PRO A 169 -11.92 -6.99 12.53
CA PRO A 169 -13.33 -7.08 12.15
C PRO A 169 -14.26 -6.23 13.02
N ALA A 170 -13.84 -5.86 14.23
CA ALA A 170 -14.61 -5.01 15.15
C ALA A 170 -14.44 -3.50 14.89
N ASP A 171 -13.45 -3.11 14.07
CA ASP A 171 -13.20 -1.70 13.78
C ASP A 171 -14.27 -1.11 12.87
N SER A 172 -14.39 0.22 12.90
CA SER A 172 -15.37 0.93 12.08
C SER A 172 -15.05 0.80 10.59
N PRO A 173 -16.07 0.56 9.74
CA PRO A 173 -15.90 0.65 8.30
C PRO A 173 -15.39 2.02 7.88
N ILE A 174 -14.43 2.04 6.97
CA ILE A 174 -14.02 3.26 6.29
C ILE A 174 -14.84 3.37 5.01
N GLY A 175 -15.52 4.50 4.85
CA GLY A 175 -16.54 4.71 3.81
C GLY A 175 -16.07 4.37 2.40
N GLY A 176 -17.01 3.85 1.59
CA GLY A 176 -16.88 3.54 0.17
C GLY A 176 -16.52 4.75 -0.67
#